data_AF-A0A7G2ISL0-F1
#
_entry.id   AF-A0A7G2ISL0-F1
#
_cell.length_a   1.000
_cell.length_b   1.000
_cell.length_c   1.000
_cell.angle_alpha   90.00
_cell.angle_beta   90.00
_cell.angle_gamma   90.00
#
_symmetry.space_group_name_H-M   'P 1'
#
loop_
_entity.id
_entity.type
_entity.pdbx_description
1 polymer ?
#
loop_
_entity_poly.entity_id
_entity_poly.type
_entity_poly.pdbx_seq_one_letter_code
_entity_poly.pdbx_strand_id
1 'polypeptide(L)' 'MANYFNTLNLRQQLAQLGKCRFMGRDEFADGASYLQGKKSGHRRLWRSGSEPGPEHA' A
#
# COMPACT_ATOMS: atom_id res chain seq x y z
N MET A 1 -3.56 2.63 -25.07
CA MET A 1 -3.37 2.19 -23.66
C MET A 1 -4.66 2.48 -22.91
N ALA A 2 -5.48 1.46 -22.64
CA ALA A 2 -6.74 1.66 -21.91
C ALA A 2 -6.49 1.69 -20.41
N ASN A 3 -7.15 2.61 -19.70
CA ASN A 3 -7.08 2.67 -18.24
C ASN A 3 -7.76 1.41 -17.65
N TYR A 4 -7.09 0.72 -16.72
CA TYR A 4 -7.61 -0.47 -16.04
C TYR A 4 -9.03 -0.25 -15.51
N PHE A 5 -9.30 0.93 -14.94
CA PHE A 5 -10.63 1.29 -14.43
C PHE A 5 -11.72 1.30 -15.52
N ASN A 6 -11.39 1.78 -16.72
CA ASN A 6 -12.33 1.87 -17.84
C ASN A 6 -12.58 0.52 -18.53
N THR A 7 -11.78 -0.50 -18.22
CA THR A 7 -12.01 -1.88 -18.69
C THR A 7 -12.94 -2.69 -17.79
N LEU A 8 -13.31 -2.16 -16.62
CA LEU A 8 -14.18 -2.82 -15.66
C LEU A 8 -15.65 -2.50 -15.91
N ASN A 9 -16.53 -3.48 -15.71
CA ASN A 9 -17.97 -3.25 -15.75
C ASN A 9 -18.44 -2.41 -14.55
N LEU A 10 -19.55 -1.66 -14.68
CA LEU A 10 -20.06 -0.74 -13.65
C LEU A 10 -20.17 -1.39 -12.25
N ARG A 11 -20.59 -2.66 -12.17
CA ARG A 11 -20.65 -3.42 -10.91
C ARG A 11 -19.27 -3.64 -10.27
N GLN A 12 -18.24 -3.91 -11.08
CA GLN A 12 -16.88 -4.11 -10.62
C GLN A 12 -16.24 -2.80 -10.18
N GLN A 13 -16.53 -1.70 -10.88
CA GLN A 13 -16.10 -0.36 -10.49
C GLN A 13 -16.65 0.01 -9.10
N LEU A 14 -17.97 -0.13 -8.90
CA LEU A 14 -18.61 0.14 -7.61
C LEU A 14 -18.09 -0.79 -6.49
N ALA A 15 -17.86 -2.06 -6.81
CA ALA A 15 -17.31 -3.01 -5.84
C ALA A 15 -15.86 -2.68 -5.43
N GLN A 16 -15.08 -1.99 -6.27
CA GLN A 16 -13.75 -1.51 -5.90
C GLN A 16 -13.82 -0.17 -5.15
N LEU A 17 -14.71 0.74 -5.56
CA LEU A 17 -14.92 2.03 -4.90
C LEU A 17 -15.51 1.88 -3.48
N GLY A 18 -16.38 0.90 -3.27
CA GLY A 18 -17.01 0.62 -1.98
C GLY A 18 -16.15 -0.19 -1.01
N LYS A 19 -14.93 -0.58 -1.39
CA LYS A 19 -14.01 -1.31 -0.48
C LYS A 19 -13.35 -0.33 0.48
N CYS A 20 -14.05 -0.04 1.56
CA CYS A 20 -13.48 0.59 2.73
C CYS A 20 -13.80 -0.27 3.96
N ARG A 21 -12.77 -0.74 4.64
CA ARG A 21 -12.89 -1.48 5.89
C ARG A 21 -11.82 -0.99 6.84
N PHE A 22 -12.22 -0.71 8.07
CA PHE A 22 -11.29 -0.50 9.16
C PHE A 22 -10.72 -1.85 9.61
N MET A 23 -9.41 -2.02 9.53
CA MET A 23 -8.74 -3.26 9.96
C MET A 23 -8.44 -3.17 11.46
N GLY A 24 -8.74 -4.23 12.20
CA GLY A 24 -8.41 -4.33 13.63
C GLY A 24 -6.91 -4.55 13.84
N ARG A 25 -6.39 -4.17 15.02
CA ARG A 25 -4.97 -4.41 15.38
C ARG A 25 -4.65 -5.91 15.43
N ASP A 26 -5.64 -6.73 15.77
CA ASP A 26 -5.52 -8.18 15.85
C ASP A 26 -5.28 -8.84 14.48
N GLU A 27 -5.73 -8.22 13.38
CA GLU A 27 -5.49 -8.71 12.00
C GLU A 27 -4.02 -8.57 11.57
N PHE A 28 -3.21 -7.82 12.32
CA PHE A 28 -1.79 -7.57 12.07
C PHE A 28 -0.88 -8.25 13.10
N ALA A 29 -1.36 -9.27 13.82
CA ALA A 29 -0.57 -9.99 14.82
C ALA A 29 0.77 -10.53 14.25
N ASP A 30 0.76 -11.00 13.00
CA ASP A 30 1.95 -11.52 12.31
C ASP A 30 2.86 -10.40 11.73
N GLY A 31 2.40 -9.14 11.78
CA GLY A 31 3.15 -7.95 11.41
C GLY A 31 3.92 -8.08 10.08
N ALA A 32 5.22 -7.82 10.13
CA ALA A 32 6.12 -7.91 8.97
C ALA A 32 6.77 -9.30 8.81
N SER A 33 6.41 -10.28 9.64
CA SER A 33 7.01 -11.62 9.61
C SER A 33 6.84 -12.31 8.24
N TYR A 34 5.73 -12.03 7.54
CA TYR A 34 5.48 -12.53 6.18
C TYR A 34 6.49 -12.03 5.13
N LEU A 35 7.17 -10.92 5.41
CA LEU A 35 8.15 -10.29 4.53
C LEU A 35 9.61 -10.61 4.90
N GLN A 36 9.87 -11.19 6.08
CA GLN A 36 11.23 -11.39 6.62
C GLN A 36 12.14 -12.35 5.82
N GLY A 37 11.62 -13.09 4.85
CA GLY A 37 12.40 -13.98 3.98
C GLY A 37 12.34 -13.65 2.48
N LYS A 38 11.58 -12.62 2.09
CA LYS A 38 11.37 -12.31 0.67
C LYS A 38 12.37 -11.25 0.23
N LYS A 39 13.21 -11.57 -0.75
CA LYS A 39 14.04 -10.58 -1.46
C LYS A 39 13.13 -9.64 -2.23
N SER A 40 12.73 -8.53 -1.61
CA SER A 40 12.09 -7.40 -2.27
C SER A 40 13.12 -6.78 -3.20
N GLY A 41 13.16 -7.23 -4.46
CA GLY A 41 14.08 -6.71 -5.46
C GLY A 41 13.97 -5.19 -5.57
N HIS A 42 14.89 -4.47 -4.93
CA HIS A 42 14.95 -3.02 -5.00
C HIS A 42 15.50 -2.65 -6.37
N ARG A 43 14.59 -2.43 -7.33
CA ARG A 43 14.92 -1.72 -8.55
C ARG A 43 15.24 -0.28 -8.13
N ARG A 44 16.53 0.03 -8.00
CA ARG A 44 17.12 1.33 -7.65
C ARG A 44 16.29 2.51 -8.18
N LEU A 45 15.67 3.26 -7.26
CA LEU A 45 15.86 4.71 -7.04
C LEU A 45 14.80 5.17 -6.03
N TRP A 46 15.08 4.97 -4.75
CA TRP A 46 14.29 5.56 -3.67
C TRP A 46 14.77 7.00 -3.45
N ARG A 47 14.08 7.97 -4.05
CA ARG A 47 14.05 9.36 -3.56
C ARG A 47 12.69 9.55 -2.89
N SER A 48 12.57 9.17 -1.63
CA SER A 48 11.41 9.51 -0.82
C SER A 48 11.83 9.89 0.58
N GLY A 49 11.70 11.19 0.86
CA GLY A 49 11.45 11.77 2.17
C GLY A 49 12.49 11.52 3.25
N SER A 50 13.51 12.39 3.33
CA SER A 50 14.16 12.69 4.60
C SER A 50 13.12 13.34 5.53
N GLU A 51 12.76 12.67 6.62
CA GLU A 51 12.06 13.29 7.75
C GLU A 51 12.97 14.38 8.34
N PRO A 52 12.53 15.65 8.46
CA PRO A 52 13.29 16.62 9.23
C PRO A 52 13.20 16.22 10.70
N GLY A 53 14.36 15.86 11.27
CA GLY A 53 14.49 15.61 12.70
C GLY A 53 14.14 16.86 13.52
N PRO A 54 13.83 16.71 14.82
CA PRO A 54 13.50 17.83 15.68
C PRO A 54 14.80 18.59 16.02
N GLU A 55 15.18 19.52 15.16
CA GLU A 55 16.21 20.53 15.49
C GLU A 55 15.62 21.91 15.24
N HIS A 56 14.75 22.35 16.15
CA HIS A 56 14.65 23.77 16.53
C HIS A 56 14.14 23.81 17.97
N ALA A 57 15.09 23.93 18.89
CA ALA A 57 14.88 24.58 20.18
C ALA A 57 14.67 26.08 19.97
#